data_AF-A0AAD7U5V2-F1
#
_entry.id   AF-A0AAD7U5V2-F1
#
_cell.length_a   1.000
_cell.length_b   1.000
_cell.length_c   1.000
_cell.angle_alpha   90.00
_cell.angle_beta   90.00
_cell.angle_gamma   90.00
#
_symmetry.space_group_name_H-M   'P 1'
#
loop_
_entity.id
_entity.type
_entity.pdbx_description
1 polymer ?
#
loop_
_entity_poly.entity_id
_entity_poly.type
_entity_poly.pdbx_seq_one_letter_code
_entity_poly.pdbx_strand_id
1 'polypeptide(L)'
;MRNHIKSILLFGLLFTDLMMNSSLEYDDYSSYPTMFGIQLFVVLCSFVVVFLMLCETYPFRVGLIGALHAEFREVFWLHPSYFFATLFLGLFRIVQFPQLSAGRRHFRQDNGMWDTTTQAGLRYTTISHLHKLLAAFYYFANVRAAVRLVITSLNAIADALCARLLVEPPCHLLGGSHGKVSCALDWSAFVLVTTSEGREVSLSQNDFAPQLGSPRQLHGCRDATVETAWKNRSSAWFWDIKDEWYTCRKQKNLSKLWKHATQLGASRCVPPKVESSRMVKRVATLFIEKTLGNKPFVQLHLRRGDAVHQCDTSVPVVLEYVECSLVVNARTSNVTLLLNTDDTNANGYVTRVMDALRRSTKVHFADVLHLDAALRNASFVVDHNGARQQQSNVVAMLLRSDNLFLFGVETEIMARASLALVRRRNKHCVPCEGY
;
A
#
# COMPACT_ATOMS: atom_id res chain seq x y z
N MET A 1 -24.50 3.39 -12.66
CA MET A 1 -23.82 4.69 -12.52
C MET A 1 -22.33 4.47 -12.72
N ARG A 2 -21.62 5.22 -13.58
CA ARG A 2 -20.18 4.99 -13.84
C ARG A 2 -19.33 5.31 -12.60
N ASN A 3 -18.21 4.61 -12.36
CA ASN A 3 -17.38 4.77 -11.15
C ASN A 3 -16.86 6.19 -10.91
N HIS A 4 -16.61 6.98 -11.96
CA HIS A 4 -16.24 8.39 -11.79
C HIS A 4 -17.41 9.25 -11.31
N ILE A 5 -18.66 8.94 -11.69
CA ILE A 5 -19.84 9.66 -11.19
C ILE A 5 -20.00 9.34 -9.70
N LYS A 6 -19.83 8.07 -9.32
CA LYS A 6 -19.81 7.66 -7.91
C LYS A 6 -18.69 8.35 -7.14
N SER A 7 -17.50 8.45 -7.70
CA SER A 7 -16.37 9.14 -7.05
C SER A 7 -16.66 10.63 -6.86
N ILE A 8 -17.14 11.34 -7.90
CA ILE A 8 -17.56 12.75 -7.79
C ILE A 8 -18.67 12.91 -6.77
N LEU A 9 -19.67 12.04 -6.81
CA LEU A 9 -20.78 12.04 -5.85
C LEU A 9 -20.27 11.83 -4.43
N LEU A 10 -19.37 10.88 -4.22
CA LEU A 10 -18.73 10.63 -2.92
C LEU A 10 -17.97 11.87 -2.44
N PHE A 11 -17.09 12.45 -3.27
CA PHE A 11 -16.38 13.68 -2.90
C PHE A 11 -17.33 14.83 -2.57
N GLY A 12 -18.41 15.00 -3.35
CA GLY A 12 -19.44 16.00 -3.07
C GLY A 12 -20.17 15.76 -1.74
N LEU A 13 -20.51 14.50 -1.44
CA LEU A 13 -21.14 14.12 -0.16
C LEU A 13 -20.19 14.32 1.02
N LEU A 14 -18.92 13.91 0.91
CA LEU A 14 -17.92 14.11 1.96
C LEU A 14 -17.65 15.60 2.20
N PHE A 15 -17.59 16.41 1.13
CA PHE A 15 -17.44 17.86 1.24
C PHE A 15 -18.67 18.51 1.90
N THR A 16 -19.87 18.06 1.54
CA THR A 16 -21.11 18.55 2.15
C THR A 16 -21.14 18.23 3.63
N ASP A 17 -20.82 16.99 4.02
CA ASP A 17 -20.74 16.59 5.42
C ASP A 17 -19.67 17.38 6.19
N LEU A 18 -18.49 17.61 5.60
CA LEU A 18 -17.44 18.44 6.19
C LEU A 18 -17.92 19.89 6.43
N MET A 19 -18.61 20.48 5.44
CA MET A 19 -19.19 21.83 5.56
C MET A 19 -20.22 21.89 6.68
N MET A 20 -21.17 20.95 6.70
CA MET A 20 -22.18 20.87 7.75
C MET A 20 -21.56 20.65 9.12
N ASN A 21 -20.58 19.74 9.24
CA ASN A 21 -19.90 19.47 10.50
C ASN A 21 -19.11 20.68 11.03
N SER A 22 -18.70 21.59 10.12
CA SER A 22 -18.01 22.83 10.48
C SER A 22 -18.98 23.98 10.80
N SER A 23 -20.16 24.03 10.17
CA SER A 23 -21.12 25.13 10.31
C SER A 23 -22.18 24.89 11.39
N LEU A 24 -22.54 23.64 11.66
CA LEU A 24 -23.63 23.25 12.58
C LEU A 24 -23.49 23.77 14.01
N GLU A 25 -22.29 24.20 14.41
CA GLU A 25 -22.01 24.70 15.75
C GLU A 25 -22.21 26.21 15.88
N TYR A 26 -22.46 26.89 14.76
CA TYR A 26 -22.67 28.33 14.68
C TYR A 26 -24.09 28.68 14.19
N ASP A 27 -24.92 27.68 13.95
CA ASP A 27 -26.25 27.84 13.37
C ASP A 27 -27.33 28.09 14.44
N ASP A 28 -28.46 28.65 14.03
CA ASP A 28 -29.57 28.94 14.95
C ASP A 28 -30.25 27.66 15.47
N TYR A 29 -30.61 27.62 16.75
CA TYR A 29 -31.22 26.45 17.40
C TYR A 29 -32.44 25.85 16.68
N SER A 30 -33.23 26.67 15.98
CA SER A 30 -34.42 26.22 15.25
C SER A 30 -34.10 25.36 14.02
N SER A 31 -32.88 25.45 13.47
CA SER A 31 -32.47 24.68 12.28
C SER A 31 -31.85 23.32 12.63
N TYR A 32 -31.51 23.06 13.91
CA TYR A 32 -30.78 21.86 14.32
C TYR A 32 -31.43 20.52 13.95
N PRO A 33 -32.74 20.29 14.17
CA PRO A 33 -33.34 19.01 13.81
C PRO A 33 -33.24 18.72 12.31
N THR A 34 -33.46 19.75 11.48
CA THR A 34 -33.39 19.65 10.02
C THR A 34 -31.95 19.41 9.56
N MET A 35 -31.00 20.22 10.03
CA MET A 35 -29.59 20.08 9.66
C MET A 35 -29.01 18.75 10.15
N PHE A 36 -29.39 18.27 11.33
CA PHE A 36 -29.03 16.95 11.82
C PHE A 36 -29.55 15.83 10.91
N GLY A 37 -30.84 15.89 10.53
CA GLY A 37 -31.44 14.93 9.61
C GLY A 37 -30.73 14.88 8.26
N ILE A 38 -30.40 16.05 7.70
CA ILE A 38 -29.64 16.15 6.45
C ILE A 38 -28.23 15.58 6.62
N GLN A 39 -27.53 15.86 7.72
CA GLN A 39 -26.18 15.34 7.96
C GLN A 39 -26.16 13.81 8.02
N LEU A 40 -27.09 13.20 8.78
CA LEU A 40 -27.21 11.74 8.85
C LEU A 40 -27.51 11.13 7.48
N PHE A 41 -28.37 11.77 6.69
CA PHE A 41 -28.68 11.35 5.33
C PHE A 41 -27.43 11.39 4.44
N VAL A 42 -26.63 12.46 4.49
CA VAL A 42 -25.38 12.59 3.72
C VAL A 42 -24.37 11.50 4.10
N VAL A 43 -24.20 11.21 5.40
CA VAL A 43 -23.30 10.14 5.87
C VAL A 43 -23.77 8.77 5.37
N LEU A 44 -25.08 8.49 5.44
CA LEU A 44 -25.67 7.25 4.92
C LEU A 44 -25.48 7.13 3.40
N CYS A 45 -25.74 8.20 2.65
CA CYS A 45 -25.52 8.24 1.21
C CYS A 45 -24.05 8.00 0.86
N SER A 46 -23.12 8.56 1.62
CA SER A 46 -21.68 8.35 1.43
C SER A 46 -21.33 6.86 1.55
N PHE A 47 -21.85 6.19 2.59
CA PHE A 47 -21.68 4.75 2.77
C PHE A 47 -22.25 3.96 1.59
N VAL A 48 -23.48 4.28 1.15
CA VAL A 48 -24.10 3.62 0.00
C VAL A 48 -23.26 3.79 -1.26
N VAL A 49 -22.71 4.98 -1.51
CA VAL A 49 -21.87 5.23 -2.70
C VAL A 49 -20.57 4.43 -2.64
N VAL A 50 -19.89 4.39 -1.50
CA VAL A 50 -18.69 3.57 -1.29
C VAL A 50 -19.01 2.09 -1.46
N PHE A 51 -20.09 1.62 -0.87
CA PHE A 51 -20.57 0.25 -1.04
C PHE A 51 -20.86 -0.08 -2.50
N LEU A 52 -21.52 0.81 -3.24
CA LEU A 52 -21.76 0.65 -4.68
C LEU A 52 -20.47 0.66 -5.51
N MET A 53 -19.41 1.35 -5.07
CA MET A 53 -18.09 1.27 -5.70
C MET A 53 -17.43 -0.09 -5.40
N LEU A 54 -17.54 -0.57 -4.16
CA LEU A 54 -17.06 -1.88 -3.74
C LEU A 54 -17.76 -3.04 -4.48
N CYS A 55 -19.08 -2.95 -4.72
CA CYS A 55 -19.85 -3.95 -5.46
C CYS A 55 -19.38 -4.15 -6.91
N GLU A 56 -18.71 -3.15 -7.48
CA GLU A 56 -18.19 -3.26 -8.85
C GLU A 56 -16.82 -3.93 -8.92
N THR A 57 -16.16 -4.14 -7.78
CA THR A 57 -14.87 -4.84 -7.74
C THR A 57 -15.04 -6.32 -8.02
N TYR A 58 -14.01 -6.92 -8.65
CA TYR A 58 -14.00 -8.35 -8.93
C TYR A 58 -14.21 -9.21 -7.68
N PRO A 59 -13.50 -8.98 -6.54
CA PRO A 59 -13.69 -9.78 -5.33
C PRO A 59 -15.14 -9.82 -4.84
N PHE A 60 -15.86 -8.69 -4.92
CA PHE A 60 -17.27 -8.66 -4.53
C PHE A 60 -18.15 -9.51 -5.45
N ARG A 61 -17.94 -9.43 -6.77
CA ARG A 61 -18.75 -10.18 -7.75
C ARG A 61 -18.59 -11.70 -7.65
N VAL A 62 -17.41 -12.17 -7.23
CA VAL A 62 -17.13 -13.60 -7.06
C VAL A 62 -17.38 -14.10 -5.63
N GLY A 63 -17.98 -13.28 -4.75
CA GLY A 63 -18.30 -13.68 -3.38
C GLY A 63 -17.11 -13.69 -2.41
N LEU A 64 -15.95 -13.13 -2.80
CA LEU A 64 -14.76 -13.00 -1.94
C LEU A 64 -14.85 -11.78 -1.00
N ILE A 65 -15.96 -11.69 -0.25
CA ILE A 65 -16.22 -10.57 0.65
C ILE A 65 -15.16 -10.46 1.76
N GLY A 66 -14.56 -11.58 2.18
CA GLY A 66 -13.49 -11.62 3.18
C GLY A 66 -12.21 -10.91 2.74
N ALA A 67 -11.81 -11.07 1.47
CA ALA A 67 -10.64 -10.37 0.91
C ALA A 67 -10.89 -8.86 0.80
N LEU A 68 -12.11 -8.48 0.40
CA LEU A 68 -12.52 -7.09 0.31
C LEU A 68 -12.58 -6.43 1.70
N HIS A 69 -13.12 -7.14 2.70
CA HIS A 69 -13.15 -6.68 4.08
C HIS A 69 -11.74 -6.55 4.67
N ALA A 70 -10.81 -7.45 4.33
CA ALA A 70 -9.42 -7.35 4.77
C ALA A 70 -8.72 -6.10 4.20
N GLU A 71 -8.96 -5.81 2.92
CA GLU A 71 -8.36 -4.66 2.22
C GLU A 71 -8.97 -3.32 2.65
N PHE A 72 -10.29 -3.25 2.79
CA PHE A 72 -11.03 -2.03 3.12
C PHE A 72 -11.52 -1.99 4.58
N ARG A 73 -10.84 -2.72 5.47
CA ARG A 73 -11.22 -2.88 6.88
C ARG A 73 -11.48 -1.55 7.58
N GLU A 74 -10.62 -0.56 7.32
CA GLU A 74 -10.73 0.79 7.90
C GLU A 74 -12.09 1.42 7.58
N VAL A 75 -12.54 1.34 6.32
CA VAL A 75 -13.80 1.95 5.87
C VAL A 75 -15.03 1.27 6.48
N PHE A 76 -15.00 -0.07 6.60
CA PHE A 76 -16.09 -0.84 7.20
C PHE A 76 -16.29 -0.55 8.69
N TRP A 77 -15.22 -0.22 9.42
CA TRP A 77 -15.32 0.18 10.83
C TRP A 77 -15.59 1.67 11.01
N LEU A 78 -14.95 2.53 10.21
CA LEU A 78 -15.08 3.98 10.37
C LEU A 78 -16.48 4.49 10.01
N HIS A 79 -17.17 3.92 9.02
CA HIS A 79 -18.54 4.33 8.68
C HIS A 79 -19.53 4.20 9.84
N PRO A 80 -19.74 3.00 10.43
CA PRO A 80 -20.68 2.85 11.54
C PRO A 80 -20.21 3.66 12.75
N SER A 81 -18.92 3.66 13.08
CA SER A 81 -18.40 4.46 14.19
C SER A 81 -18.69 5.95 14.02
N TYR A 82 -18.42 6.51 12.84
CA TYR A 82 -18.69 7.91 12.54
C TYR A 82 -20.19 8.22 12.54
N PHE A 83 -21.01 7.35 11.93
CA PHE A 83 -22.46 7.49 11.93
C PHE A 83 -23.04 7.56 13.36
N PHE A 84 -22.64 6.63 14.24
CA PHE A 84 -23.10 6.63 15.63
C PHE A 84 -22.58 7.84 16.42
N ALA A 85 -21.36 8.29 16.16
CA ALA A 85 -20.84 9.50 16.78
C ALA A 85 -21.64 10.75 16.34
N THR A 86 -21.97 10.86 15.05
CA THR A 86 -22.82 11.94 14.52
C THR A 86 -24.24 11.87 15.09
N LEU A 87 -24.82 10.67 15.18
CA LEU A 87 -26.13 10.43 15.80
C LEU A 87 -26.14 10.88 17.26
N PHE A 88 -25.13 10.47 18.03
CA PHE A 88 -25.01 10.80 19.45
C PHE A 88 -24.83 12.31 19.66
N LEU A 89 -23.93 12.95 18.92
CA LEU A 89 -23.70 14.39 19.02
C LEU A 89 -24.95 15.20 18.63
N GLY A 90 -25.67 14.78 17.58
CA GLY A 90 -26.91 15.44 17.17
C GLY A 90 -28.06 15.26 18.15
N LEU A 91 -28.25 14.06 18.72
CA LEU A 91 -29.23 13.83 19.78
C LEU A 91 -28.88 14.64 21.03
N PHE A 92 -27.60 14.74 21.38
CA PHE A 92 -27.14 15.58 22.48
C PHE A 92 -27.51 17.05 22.24
N ARG A 93 -27.33 17.56 21.01
CA ARG A 93 -27.74 18.92 20.62
C ARG A 93 -29.25 19.14 20.77
N ILE A 94 -30.06 18.19 20.31
CA ILE A 94 -31.53 18.31 20.31
C ILE A 94 -32.13 18.15 21.71
N VAL A 95 -31.59 17.26 22.55
CA VAL A 95 -32.22 16.94 23.85
C VAL A 95 -31.73 17.84 24.97
N GLN A 96 -30.42 18.11 25.09
CA GLN A 96 -29.91 18.86 26.24
C GLN A 96 -30.10 20.37 26.13
N PHE A 97 -30.01 20.95 24.93
CA PHE A 97 -30.01 22.41 24.80
C PHE A 97 -31.37 23.10 24.95
N PRO A 98 -32.51 22.51 24.55
CA PRO A 98 -33.81 23.09 24.85
C PRO A 98 -34.06 23.23 26.37
N GLN A 99 -33.57 22.29 27.17
CA GLN A 99 -33.72 22.33 28.63
C GLN A 99 -32.90 23.47 29.28
N LEU A 100 -31.74 23.82 28.70
CA LEU A 100 -30.90 24.91 29.18
C LEU A 100 -31.40 26.29 28.74
N SER A 101 -32.06 26.38 27.58
CA SER A 101 -32.56 27.64 26.99
C SER A 101 -33.91 28.10 27.53
N ALA A 102 -34.76 27.18 28.01
CA ALA A 102 -36.09 27.51 28.56
C ALA A 102 -36.05 28.40 29.82
N GLY A 103 -34.91 28.48 30.52
CA GLY A 103 -34.75 29.25 31.76
C GLY A 103 -34.13 30.64 31.63
N ARG A 104 -33.53 31.02 30.48
CA ARG A 104 -32.84 32.32 30.32
C ARG A 104 -33.07 32.89 28.92
N ARG A 105 -33.91 33.93 28.82
CA ARG A 105 -34.21 34.68 27.57
C ARG A 105 -32.98 35.37 26.93
N HIS A 106 -31.81 35.32 27.57
CA HIS A 106 -30.56 35.92 27.07
C HIS A 106 -29.46 34.91 26.74
N PHE A 107 -29.73 33.60 26.74
CA PHE A 107 -28.75 32.59 26.32
C PHE A 107 -28.49 32.56 24.79
N ARG A 108 -29.03 33.54 24.05
CA ARG A 108 -29.16 33.51 22.59
C ARG A 108 -27.96 34.09 21.84
N GLN A 109 -26.94 34.65 22.51
CA GLN A 109 -25.91 35.42 21.78
C GLN A 109 -24.46 35.26 22.22
N ASP A 110 -24.14 34.87 23.46
CA ASP A 110 -22.75 34.78 23.90
C ASP A 110 -22.35 33.37 24.36
N ASN A 111 -21.54 32.68 23.55
CA ASN A 111 -20.66 31.56 23.91
C ASN A 111 -21.25 30.30 24.58
N GLY A 112 -22.57 30.18 24.76
CA GLY A 112 -23.17 29.19 25.65
C GLY A 112 -22.92 27.71 25.34
N MET A 113 -22.67 27.32 24.08
CA MET A 113 -22.35 25.91 23.76
C MET A 113 -20.88 25.56 24.04
N TRP A 114 -20.00 26.55 23.94
CA TRP A 114 -18.56 26.42 24.14
C TRP A 114 -18.12 26.84 25.53
N ASP A 115 -19.08 27.21 26.39
CA ASP A 115 -18.81 27.61 27.76
C ASP A 115 -18.36 26.42 28.61
N THR A 116 -17.05 26.22 28.66
CA THR A 116 -16.39 25.19 29.46
C THR A 116 -16.47 25.45 30.96
N THR A 117 -16.97 26.60 31.41
CA THR A 117 -17.22 26.85 32.84
C THR A 117 -18.39 26.02 33.37
N THR A 118 -19.32 25.61 32.49
CA THR A 118 -20.40 24.70 32.84
C THR A 118 -20.03 23.25 32.53
N GLN A 119 -20.47 22.30 33.38
CA GLN A 119 -20.22 20.88 33.15
C GLN A 119 -20.85 20.39 31.83
N ALA A 120 -21.99 20.97 31.42
CA ALA A 120 -22.66 20.64 30.16
C ALA A 120 -21.84 21.12 28.95
N GLY A 121 -21.37 22.38 28.95
CA GLY A 121 -20.53 22.92 27.89
C GLY A 121 -19.18 22.23 27.79
N LEU A 122 -18.55 21.86 28.92
CA LEU A 122 -17.32 21.05 28.92
C LEU A 122 -17.53 19.67 28.28
N ARG A 123 -18.63 18.98 28.63
CA ARG A 123 -18.97 17.66 28.03
C ARG A 123 -19.24 17.78 26.53
N TYR A 124 -20.04 18.77 26.13
CA TYR A 124 -20.33 19.02 24.71
C TYR A 124 -19.06 19.30 23.93
N THR A 125 -18.22 20.22 24.42
CA THR A 125 -16.95 20.59 23.79
C THR A 125 -16.07 19.36 23.61
N THR A 126 -15.93 18.53 24.64
CA THR A 126 -15.12 17.30 24.57
C THR A 126 -15.67 16.33 23.53
N ILE A 127 -16.99 16.08 23.52
CA ILE A 127 -17.62 15.16 22.56
C ILE A 127 -17.49 15.68 21.12
N SER A 128 -17.69 16.99 20.90
CA SER A 128 -17.52 17.62 19.59
C SER A 128 -16.08 17.48 19.07
N HIS A 129 -15.06 17.73 19.91
CA HIS A 129 -13.66 17.57 19.50
C HIS A 129 -13.33 16.12 19.14
N LEU A 130 -13.78 15.15 19.93
CA LEU A 130 -13.60 13.72 19.63
C LEU A 130 -14.31 13.33 18.32
N HIS A 131 -15.51 13.83 18.10
CA HIS A 131 -16.27 13.62 16.85
C HIS A 131 -15.53 14.19 15.64
N LYS A 132 -14.99 15.41 15.73
CA LYS A 132 -14.22 16.05 14.64
C LYS A 132 -12.92 15.30 14.34
N LEU A 133 -12.22 14.77 15.35
CA LEU A 133 -11.06 13.92 15.14
C LEU A 133 -11.44 12.63 14.40
N LEU A 134 -12.54 11.98 14.82
CA LEU A 134 -13.07 10.81 14.13
C LEU A 134 -13.49 11.14 12.69
N ALA A 135 -14.08 12.32 12.45
CA ALA A 135 -14.45 12.82 11.12
C ALA A 135 -13.22 12.92 10.20
N ALA A 136 -12.10 13.44 10.70
CA ALA A 136 -10.87 13.55 9.91
C ALA A 136 -10.36 12.17 9.44
N PHE A 137 -10.33 11.17 10.33
CA PHE A 137 -9.97 9.80 9.97
C PHE A 137 -10.97 9.20 8.97
N TYR A 138 -12.26 9.45 9.19
CA TYR A 138 -13.33 9.02 8.31
C TYR A 138 -13.18 9.58 6.89
N TYR A 139 -12.94 10.88 6.73
CA TYR A 139 -12.74 11.51 5.42
C TYR A 139 -11.50 10.97 4.73
N PHE A 140 -10.37 10.88 5.45
CA PHE A 140 -9.12 10.36 4.89
C PHE A 140 -9.26 8.91 4.38
N ALA A 141 -9.87 8.02 5.18
CA ALA A 141 -10.07 6.63 4.81
C ALA A 141 -10.97 6.48 3.58
N ASN A 142 -12.04 7.27 3.48
CA ASN A 142 -12.94 7.26 2.33
C ASN A 142 -12.26 7.77 1.05
N VAL A 143 -11.50 8.85 1.12
CA VAL A 143 -10.72 9.36 -0.03
C VAL A 143 -9.68 8.33 -0.46
N ARG A 144 -8.93 7.75 0.48
CA ARG A 144 -7.94 6.70 0.21
C ARG A 144 -8.57 5.49 -0.47
N ALA A 145 -9.72 5.03 0.02
CA ALA A 145 -10.44 3.91 -0.56
C ALA A 145 -10.95 4.21 -1.97
N ALA A 146 -11.52 5.40 -2.20
CA ALA A 146 -11.97 5.83 -3.51
C ALA A 146 -10.81 5.87 -4.53
N VAL A 147 -9.66 6.44 -4.16
CA VAL A 147 -8.46 6.48 -5.01
C VAL A 147 -7.95 5.07 -5.33
N ARG A 148 -7.85 4.18 -4.33
CA ARG A 148 -7.47 2.78 -4.55
C ARG A 148 -8.41 2.06 -5.49
N LEU A 149 -9.73 2.22 -5.32
CA LEU A 149 -10.73 1.59 -6.19
C LEU A 149 -10.62 2.07 -7.64
N VAL A 150 -10.28 3.34 -7.86
CA VAL A 150 -10.01 3.88 -9.20
C VAL A 150 -8.76 3.22 -9.79
N ILE A 151 -7.64 3.16 -9.06
CA ILE A 151 -6.38 2.55 -9.53
C ILE A 151 -6.58 1.07 -9.86
N THR A 152 -7.22 0.30 -8.98
CA THR A 152 -7.49 -1.13 -9.22
C THR A 152 -8.40 -1.33 -10.44
N SER A 153 -9.37 -0.44 -10.65
CA SER A 153 -10.21 -0.47 -11.86
C SER A 153 -9.41 -0.18 -13.12
N LEU A 154 -8.44 0.74 -13.05
CA LEU A 154 -7.56 1.08 -14.18
C LEU A 154 -6.63 -0.09 -14.54
N ASN A 155 -6.06 -0.76 -13.54
CA ASN A 155 -5.26 -1.97 -13.76
C ASN A 155 -6.11 -3.08 -14.41
N ALA A 156 -7.33 -3.31 -13.92
CA ALA A 156 -8.22 -4.31 -14.52
C ALA A 156 -8.60 -3.96 -15.98
N ILE A 157 -8.71 -2.68 -16.33
CA ILE A 157 -8.94 -2.23 -17.71
C ILE A 157 -7.69 -2.46 -18.55
N ALA A 158 -6.51 -2.10 -18.03
CA ALA A 158 -5.24 -2.33 -18.70
C ALA A 158 -5.06 -3.82 -19.00
N ASP A 159 -5.30 -4.68 -18.00
CA ASP A 159 -5.25 -6.14 -18.14
C ASP A 159 -6.25 -6.65 -19.20
N ALA A 160 -7.50 -6.17 -19.18
CA ALA A 160 -8.52 -6.57 -20.15
C ALA A 160 -8.23 -6.11 -21.58
N LEU A 161 -7.42 -5.06 -21.74
CA LEU A 161 -7.00 -4.52 -23.03
C LEU A 161 -5.65 -5.07 -23.50
N CYS A 162 -5.03 -5.99 -22.75
CA CYS A 162 -3.64 -6.40 -22.93
C CYS A 162 -2.70 -5.16 -23.03
N ALA A 163 -3.06 -4.07 -22.35
CA ALA A 163 -2.35 -2.81 -22.34
C ALA A 163 -1.43 -2.75 -21.13
N ARG A 164 -0.23 -2.21 -21.31
CA ARG A 164 0.72 -1.98 -20.22
C ARG A 164 0.53 -0.58 -19.69
N LEU A 165 0.34 -0.44 -18.38
CA LEU A 165 0.37 0.87 -17.74
C LEU A 165 1.77 1.48 -17.89
N LEU A 166 1.86 2.68 -18.45
CA LEU A 166 3.07 3.49 -18.35
C LEU A 166 3.12 4.07 -16.93
N VAL A 167 4.13 3.62 -16.19
CA VAL A 167 4.38 4.02 -14.80
C VAL A 167 5.56 4.99 -14.81
N GLU A 168 5.45 6.10 -14.09
CA GLU A 168 6.51 7.11 -13.99
C GLU A 168 7.84 6.53 -13.50
N PRO A 169 8.98 7.19 -13.77
CA PRO A 169 10.27 6.74 -13.28
C PRO A 169 10.25 6.52 -11.75
N PRO A 170 11.02 5.54 -11.23
CA PRO A 170 11.04 5.20 -9.81
C PRO A 170 11.24 6.41 -8.90
N CYS A 171 12.07 7.38 -9.30
CA CYS A 171 12.34 8.58 -8.51
C CYS A 171 11.11 9.48 -8.30
N HIS A 172 10.19 9.55 -9.27
CA HIS A 172 8.98 10.38 -9.15
C HIS A 172 7.92 9.72 -8.27
N LEU A 173 7.82 8.39 -8.32
CA LEU A 173 6.85 7.64 -7.51
C LEU A 173 7.33 7.41 -6.08
N LEU A 174 8.64 7.28 -5.87
CA LEU A 174 9.22 6.87 -4.57
C LEU A 174 9.98 7.99 -3.85
N GLY A 175 10.31 9.09 -4.54
CA GLY A 175 11.27 10.11 -4.07
C GLY A 175 10.80 11.03 -2.93
N GLY A 176 9.56 10.91 -2.45
CA GLY A 176 9.06 11.72 -1.33
C GLY A 176 9.35 11.14 0.06
N SER A 177 9.08 9.85 0.26
CA SER A 177 9.02 9.21 1.58
C SER A 177 9.94 8.00 1.76
N HIS A 178 10.60 7.52 0.69
CA HIS A 178 11.40 6.30 0.71
C HIS A 178 12.91 6.51 0.53
N GLY A 179 13.36 7.77 0.57
CA GLY A 179 14.76 8.16 0.34
C GLY A 179 15.01 8.68 -1.08
N LYS A 180 16.26 9.06 -1.37
CA LYS A 180 16.66 9.58 -2.68
C LYS A 180 16.85 8.43 -3.69
N VAL A 181 15.79 8.07 -4.40
CA VAL A 181 15.87 7.18 -5.57
C VAL A 181 16.38 7.99 -6.77
N SER A 182 17.45 7.53 -7.42
CA SER A 182 18.04 8.23 -8.57
C SER A 182 17.12 8.16 -9.80
N CYS A 183 16.87 9.29 -10.46
CA CYS A 183 16.13 9.31 -11.73
C CYS A 183 16.89 8.71 -12.91
N ALA A 184 18.19 8.43 -12.76
CA ALA A 184 18.97 7.72 -13.76
C ALA A 184 18.67 6.21 -13.79
N LEU A 185 17.86 5.71 -12.84
CA LEU A 185 17.52 4.31 -12.73
C LEU A 185 16.18 4.03 -13.41
N ASP A 186 16.21 3.04 -14.29
CA ASP A 186 15.03 2.46 -14.92
C ASP A 186 14.42 1.39 -13.99
N TRP A 187 13.10 1.21 -14.04
CA TRP A 187 12.39 0.07 -13.47
C TRP A 187 13.01 -1.28 -13.84
N SER A 188 13.63 -1.43 -15.02
CA SER A 188 14.37 -2.63 -15.42
C SER A 188 15.52 -2.99 -14.48
N ALA A 189 16.06 -2.02 -13.72
CA ALA A 189 17.05 -2.27 -12.69
C ALA A 189 16.47 -3.05 -11.49
N PHE A 190 15.17 -2.93 -11.23
CA PHE A 190 14.47 -3.50 -10.08
C PHE A 190 13.64 -4.72 -10.47
N VAL A 191 12.95 -4.63 -11.60
CA VAL A 191 11.90 -5.55 -12.02
C VAL A 191 12.10 -5.93 -13.48
N LEU A 192 12.09 -7.23 -13.74
CA LEU A 192 11.96 -7.78 -15.08
C LEU A 192 10.51 -8.12 -15.35
N VAL A 193 9.91 -7.47 -16.34
CA VAL A 193 8.56 -7.83 -16.80
C VAL A 193 8.73 -8.80 -17.96
N THR A 194 8.33 -10.06 -17.76
CA THR A 194 8.28 -11.04 -18.86
C THR A 194 6.86 -11.11 -19.40
N THR A 195 6.72 -11.01 -20.72
CA THR A 195 5.43 -11.20 -21.39
C THR A 195 4.94 -12.65 -21.25
N SER A 196 3.67 -12.86 -21.56
CA SER A 196 3.09 -14.20 -21.73
C SER A 196 3.85 -15.09 -22.71
N GLU A 197 4.56 -14.48 -23.68
CA GLU A 197 5.41 -15.16 -24.67
C GLU A 197 6.85 -15.40 -24.17
N GLY A 198 7.14 -15.08 -22.90
CA GLY A 198 8.48 -15.19 -22.32
C GLY A 198 9.47 -14.11 -22.77
N ARG A 199 9.04 -13.12 -23.57
CA ARG A 199 9.90 -12.00 -23.98
C ARG A 199 10.05 -11.00 -22.85
N GLU A 200 11.29 -10.60 -22.57
CA GLU A 200 11.61 -9.57 -21.60
C GLU A 200 11.21 -8.19 -22.11
N VAL A 201 10.60 -7.41 -21.23
CA VAL A 201 10.23 -6.03 -21.47
C VAL A 201 11.13 -5.17 -20.61
N SER A 202 12.05 -4.47 -21.26
CA SER A 202 12.78 -3.37 -20.63
C SER A 202 11.78 -2.23 -20.39
N LEU A 203 11.76 -1.70 -19.16
CA LEU A 203 10.89 -0.59 -18.76
C LEU A 203 11.62 0.77 -18.90
N SER A 204 12.58 0.86 -19.81
CA SER A 204 13.41 2.05 -20.01
C SER A 204 12.63 3.22 -20.58
N GLN A 205 12.79 4.39 -19.96
CA GLN A 205 12.30 5.66 -20.49
C GLN A 205 12.78 5.93 -21.93
N ASN A 206 13.91 5.35 -22.35
CA ASN A 206 14.43 5.45 -23.71
C ASN A 206 13.94 4.35 -24.66
N ASP A 207 13.46 3.21 -24.15
CA ASP A 207 12.69 2.24 -24.97
C ASP A 207 11.24 2.74 -25.19
N PHE A 208 10.84 3.75 -24.41
CA PHE A 208 9.62 4.53 -24.57
C PHE A 208 9.79 5.81 -25.39
N ALA A 209 11.00 6.18 -25.79
CA ALA A 209 11.17 7.09 -26.91
C ALA A 209 10.92 6.27 -28.18
N PRO A 210 10.12 6.74 -29.15
CA PRO A 210 9.77 5.96 -30.32
C PRO A 210 11.03 5.67 -31.14
N GLN A 211 11.67 4.52 -30.91
CA GLN A 211 12.55 3.95 -31.92
C GLN A 211 11.65 3.62 -33.11
N LEU A 212 11.97 4.19 -34.28
CA LEU A 212 11.33 3.89 -35.55
C LEU A 212 11.25 2.36 -35.72
N GLY A 213 10.12 1.74 -35.36
CA GLY A 213 9.90 0.29 -35.47
C GLY A 213 9.38 -0.44 -34.23
N SER A 214 9.29 0.18 -33.05
CA SER A 214 8.73 -0.44 -31.83
C SER A 214 7.18 -0.40 -31.80
N PRO A 215 6.50 -1.29 -31.02
CA PRO A 215 5.04 -1.38 -30.98
C PRO A 215 4.40 -0.01 -30.76
N ARG A 216 3.43 0.35 -31.61
CA ARG A 216 2.77 1.66 -31.64
C ARG A 216 2.44 2.13 -30.22
N GLN A 217 3.16 3.15 -29.75
CA GLN A 217 2.71 3.96 -28.63
C GLN A 217 1.45 4.68 -29.07
N LEU A 218 0.35 4.27 -28.48
CA LEU A 218 -0.95 4.85 -28.75
C LEU A 218 -1.13 5.98 -27.73
N HIS A 219 -0.67 7.17 -28.11
CA HIS A 219 -1.03 8.39 -27.42
C HIS A 219 -2.47 8.76 -27.82
N GLY A 220 -3.41 8.56 -26.90
CA GLY A 220 -4.76 9.09 -26.93
C GLY A 220 -5.82 8.00 -26.87
N CYS A 221 -6.83 8.13 -26.00
CA CYS A 221 -8.13 7.50 -26.28
C CYS A 221 -8.87 8.25 -27.39
N ARG A 222 -8.40 8.18 -28.63
CA ARG A 222 -9.35 8.31 -29.74
C ARG A 222 -10.01 6.94 -29.92
N ASP A 223 -11.30 6.93 -30.25
CA ASP A 223 -12.05 5.68 -30.43
C ASP A 223 -11.36 4.72 -31.43
N ALA A 224 -10.79 5.29 -32.50
CA ALA A 224 -9.99 4.55 -33.47
C ALA A 224 -8.76 3.89 -32.83
N THR A 225 -8.13 4.51 -31.83
CA THR A 225 -6.94 4.02 -31.15
C THR A 225 -7.22 2.79 -30.32
N VAL A 226 -8.29 2.81 -29.52
CA VAL A 226 -8.67 1.69 -28.64
C VAL A 226 -9.28 0.54 -29.45
N GLU A 227 -10.06 0.84 -30.49
CA GLU A 227 -10.56 -0.19 -31.41
C GLU A 227 -9.44 -0.84 -32.24
N THR A 228 -8.43 -0.05 -32.65
CA THR A 228 -7.23 -0.59 -33.31
C THR A 228 -6.37 -1.40 -32.36
N ALA A 229 -6.19 -0.95 -31.11
CA ALA A 229 -5.51 -1.71 -30.07
C ALA A 229 -6.22 -3.05 -29.80
N TRP A 230 -7.55 -3.03 -29.77
CA TRP A 230 -8.37 -4.21 -29.62
C TRP A 230 -8.26 -5.17 -30.82
N LYS A 231 -8.31 -4.64 -32.05
CA LYS A 231 -8.12 -5.43 -33.28
C LYS A 231 -6.71 -6.01 -33.36
N ASN A 232 -5.71 -5.33 -32.79
CA ASN A 232 -4.31 -5.76 -32.69
C ASN A 232 -3.93 -6.33 -31.31
N ARG A 233 -4.86 -7.01 -30.63
CA ARG A 233 -4.62 -7.68 -29.32
C ARG A 233 -3.48 -8.71 -29.31
N SER A 234 -2.91 -9.06 -30.46
CA SER A 234 -1.70 -9.89 -30.59
C SER A 234 -0.40 -9.13 -30.30
N SER A 235 -0.43 -7.81 -30.21
CA SER A 235 0.74 -6.99 -29.90
C SER A 235 0.54 -6.22 -28.59
N ALA A 236 1.49 -6.36 -27.66
CA ALA A 236 1.52 -5.55 -26.46
C ALA A 236 1.67 -4.07 -26.82
N TRP A 237 0.85 -3.22 -26.18
CA TRP A 237 0.89 -1.76 -26.34
C TRP A 237 0.90 -1.09 -24.97
N PHE A 238 1.34 0.17 -24.92
CA PHE A 238 1.46 0.93 -23.67
C PHE A 238 0.39 2.01 -23.59
N TRP A 239 -0.22 2.13 -22.42
CA TRP A 239 -1.22 3.13 -22.09
C TRP A 239 -0.65 4.13 -21.10
N ASP A 240 -0.42 5.36 -21.56
CA ASP A 240 -0.05 6.48 -20.71
C ASP A 240 -1.28 7.05 -20.01
N ILE A 241 -1.30 6.94 -18.68
CA ILE A 241 -2.43 7.42 -17.86
C ILE A 241 -2.42 8.94 -17.67
N LYS A 242 -1.26 9.58 -17.81
CA LYS A 242 -1.01 10.91 -17.23
C LYS A 242 -1.75 12.03 -17.96
N ASP A 243 -1.86 11.94 -19.29
CA ASP A 243 -2.47 13.00 -20.11
C ASP A 243 -3.92 12.71 -20.55
N GLU A 244 -4.42 11.49 -20.34
CA GLU A 244 -5.52 11.01 -21.17
C GLU A 244 -6.81 10.68 -20.42
N TRP A 245 -6.74 10.29 -19.15
CA TRP A 245 -7.95 9.85 -18.45
C TRP A 245 -9.06 10.93 -18.44
N TYR A 246 -8.68 12.20 -18.25
CA TYR A 246 -9.63 13.31 -18.25
C TYR A 246 -10.20 13.62 -19.64
N THR A 247 -9.46 13.38 -20.72
CA THR A 247 -9.86 13.66 -22.11
C THR A 247 -10.62 12.48 -22.76
N CYS A 248 -10.23 11.23 -22.50
CA CYS A 248 -10.94 10.00 -22.91
C CYS A 248 -12.40 9.96 -22.42
N ARG A 249 -12.64 10.56 -21.25
CA ARG A 249 -13.90 10.53 -20.50
C ARG A 249 -15.10 11.10 -21.25
N LYS A 250 -14.89 12.02 -22.21
CA LYS A 250 -15.98 12.62 -23.01
C LYS A 250 -16.49 11.69 -24.12
N GLN A 251 -15.81 10.58 -24.44
CA GLN A 251 -16.27 9.67 -25.48
C GLN A 251 -17.32 8.66 -24.99
N LYS A 252 -18.46 8.61 -25.67
CA LYS A 252 -19.58 7.66 -25.40
C LYS A 252 -19.17 6.18 -25.57
N ASN A 253 -18.08 5.91 -26.27
CA ASN A 253 -17.69 4.57 -26.70
C ASN A 253 -16.87 3.78 -25.67
N LEU A 254 -16.27 4.43 -24.67
CA LEU A 254 -15.56 3.74 -23.56
C LEU A 254 -16.47 2.79 -22.76
N SER A 255 -17.77 3.11 -22.62
CA SER A 255 -18.72 2.17 -22.00
C SER A 255 -19.11 0.99 -22.89
N LYS A 256 -19.03 1.11 -24.22
CA LYS A 256 -19.21 -0.03 -25.13
C LYS A 256 -18.02 -0.98 -25.04
N LEU A 257 -16.81 -0.40 -25.00
CA LEU A 257 -15.57 -1.11 -24.75
C LEU A 257 -15.60 -1.87 -23.42
N TRP A 258 -16.08 -1.23 -22.34
CA TRP A 258 -16.20 -1.88 -21.04
C TRP A 258 -17.16 -3.08 -21.05
N LYS A 259 -18.31 -2.95 -21.72
CA LYS A 259 -19.25 -4.06 -21.91
C LYS A 259 -18.63 -5.20 -22.73
N HIS A 260 -17.91 -4.90 -23.80
CA HIS A 260 -17.24 -5.92 -24.61
C HIS A 260 -16.07 -6.60 -23.88
N ALA A 261 -15.23 -5.85 -23.19
CA ALA A 261 -14.09 -6.39 -22.43
C ALA A 261 -14.55 -7.32 -21.29
N THR A 262 -15.66 -6.99 -20.62
CA THR A 262 -16.22 -7.83 -19.54
C THR A 262 -17.00 -9.04 -20.05
N GLN A 263 -17.67 -8.94 -21.20
CA GLN A 263 -18.45 -10.04 -21.80
C GLN A 263 -17.58 -11.15 -22.40
N LEU A 264 -16.38 -10.83 -22.89
CA LEU A 264 -15.54 -11.78 -23.61
C LEU A 264 -14.62 -12.62 -22.71
N GLY A 265 -14.69 -12.42 -21.39
CA GLY A 265 -13.84 -13.09 -20.40
C GLY A 265 -12.41 -12.59 -20.48
N ALA A 266 -11.85 -12.15 -19.36
CA ALA A 266 -10.45 -11.72 -19.24
C ALA A 266 -9.41 -12.85 -19.45
N SER A 267 -9.79 -13.94 -20.13
CA SER A 267 -9.12 -15.25 -20.10
C SER A 267 -8.02 -15.46 -21.14
N ARG A 268 -7.60 -14.42 -21.88
CA ARG A 268 -6.54 -14.58 -22.91
C ARG A 268 -5.30 -13.72 -22.75
N CYS A 269 -5.32 -12.70 -21.90
CA CYS A 269 -4.09 -11.98 -21.56
C CYS A 269 -3.49 -12.72 -20.35
N VAL A 270 -2.50 -13.60 -20.58
CA VAL A 270 -1.71 -14.14 -19.46
C VAL A 270 -0.97 -12.93 -18.88
N PRO A 271 -1.24 -12.55 -17.62
CA PRO A 271 -0.62 -11.37 -17.04
C PRO A 271 0.90 -11.53 -17.11
N PRO A 272 1.64 -10.47 -17.49
CA PRO A 272 3.08 -10.56 -17.54
C PRO A 272 3.61 -10.93 -16.17
N LYS A 273 4.52 -11.90 -16.13
CA LYS A 273 5.12 -12.32 -14.88
C LYS A 273 6.14 -11.27 -14.48
N VAL A 274 5.85 -10.60 -13.38
CA VAL A 274 6.74 -9.64 -12.74
C VAL A 274 7.75 -10.44 -11.94
N GLU A 275 8.99 -10.45 -12.38
CA GLU A 275 10.10 -11.12 -11.71
C GLU A 275 11.14 -10.09 -11.29
N SER A 276 12.02 -10.46 -10.35
CA SER A 276 13.18 -9.61 -10.03
C SER A 276 14.09 -9.45 -11.25
N SER A 277 14.72 -8.28 -11.38
CA SER A 277 15.63 -8.02 -12.51
C SER A 277 16.76 -9.03 -12.59
N ARG A 278 17.34 -9.23 -13.79
CA ARG A 278 18.56 -10.04 -13.98
C ARG A 278 19.68 -9.58 -13.06
N MET A 279 19.79 -8.27 -12.83
CA MET A 279 20.79 -7.69 -11.94
C MET A 279 20.52 -8.06 -10.48
N VAL A 280 19.28 -7.93 -10.00
CA VAL A 280 18.87 -8.35 -8.65
C VAL A 280 19.16 -9.84 -8.44
N LYS A 281 18.71 -10.70 -9.36
CA LYS A 281 18.95 -12.16 -9.31
C LYS A 281 20.44 -12.48 -9.30
N ARG A 282 21.25 -11.78 -10.12
CA ARG A 282 22.70 -11.98 -10.20
C ARG A 282 23.39 -11.58 -8.90
N VAL A 283 23.02 -10.45 -8.30
CA VAL A 283 23.59 -9.99 -7.02
C VAL A 283 23.23 -10.97 -5.90
N ALA A 284 21.98 -11.42 -5.85
CA ALA A 284 21.54 -12.43 -4.89
C ALA A 284 22.32 -13.75 -5.06
N THR A 285 22.49 -14.23 -6.30
CA THR A 285 23.30 -15.43 -6.60
C THR A 285 24.75 -15.25 -6.16
N LEU A 286 25.39 -14.12 -6.51
CA LEU A 286 26.78 -13.86 -6.15
C LEU A 286 26.96 -13.78 -4.62
N PHE A 287 26.03 -13.15 -3.91
CA PHE A 287 26.06 -13.12 -2.45
C PHE A 287 26.01 -14.53 -1.87
N ILE A 288 25.09 -15.37 -2.34
CA ILE A 288 24.95 -16.75 -1.86
C ILE A 288 26.23 -17.54 -2.16
N GLU A 289 26.72 -17.53 -3.40
CA GLU A 289 27.90 -18.29 -3.80
C GLU A 289 29.17 -17.86 -3.08
N LYS A 290 29.39 -16.54 -2.92
CA LYS A 290 30.62 -16.00 -2.35
C LYS A 290 30.62 -15.97 -0.83
N THR A 291 29.48 -15.70 -0.21
CA THR A 291 29.38 -15.56 1.26
C THR A 291 28.96 -16.85 1.93
N LEU A 292 27.99 -17.57 1.35
CA LEU A 292 27.40 -18.76 1.97
C LEU A 292 27.95 -20.06 1.39
N GLY A 293 28.42 -20.04 0.15
CA GLY A 293 28.81 -21.22 -0.61
C GLY A 293 27.62 -22.17 -0.77
N ASN A 294 27.83 -23.46 -0.50
CA ASN A 294 26.78 -24.49 -0.55
C ASN A 294 26.14 -24.76 0.83
N LYS A 295 26.37 -23.91 1.83
CA LYS A 295 25.83 -24.13 3.18
C LYS A 295 24.34 -23.78 3.21
N PRO A 296 23.49 -24.62 3.84
CA PRO A 296 22.09 -24.27 4.06
C PRO A 296 22.01 -23.03 4.96
N PHE A 297 21.03 -22.17 4.67
CA PHE A 297 20.81 -20.95 5.44
C PHE A 297 19.34 -20.71 5.71
N VAL A 298 19.09 -20.02 6.83
CA VAL A 298 17.78 -19.55 7.27
C VAL A 298 17.80 -18.04 7.20
N GLN A 299 16.71 -17.42 6.78
CA GLN A 299 16.59 -15.97 6.80
C GLN A 299 15.56 -15.54 7.85
N LEU A 300 15.95 -14.61 8.72
CA LEU A 300 15.10 -13.96 9.69
C LEU A 300 14.88 -12.51 9.25
N HIS A 301 13.65 -12.17 8.88
CA HIS A 301 13.24 -10.80 8.61
C HIS A 301 12.49 -10.24 9.82
N LEU A 302 13.13 -9.27 10.49
CA LEU A 302 12.61 -8.59 11.66
C LEU A 302 12.19 -7.16 11.29
N ARG A 303 10.89 -6.86 11.40
CA ARG A 303 10.38 -5.50 11.19
C ARG A 303 10.17 -4.82 12.53
N ARG A 304 10.99 -3.83 12.86
CA ARG A 304 10.90 -3.07 14.11
C ARG A 304 10.48 -1.63 13.91
N GLY A 305 10.91 -0.94 12.85
CA GLY A 305 10.74 0.51 12.67
C GLY A 305 9.35 1.04 13.02
N ASP A 306 8.38 0.86 12.12
CA ASP A 306 6.97 1.25 12.34
C ASP A 306 6.19 0.25 13.21
N ALA A 307 6.82 -0.84 13.63
CA ALA A 307 6.17 -1.99 14.28
C ALA A 307 6.59 -2.23 15.74
N VAL A 308 7.44 -1.36 16.32
CA VAL A 308 8.01 -1.53 17.68
C VAL A 308 6.95 -1.65 18.78
N HIS A 309 5.77 -1.08 18.56
CA HIS A 309 4.64 -1.13 19.49
C HIS A 309 3.58 -2.19 19.13
N GLN A 310 3.76 -2.94 18.04
CA GLN A 310 2.78 -3.90 17.54
C GLN A 310 3.16 -5.35 17.86
N CYS A 311 4.45 -5.68 17.84
CA CYS A 311 4.96 -6.96 18.32
C CYS A 311 6.07 -6.71 19.33
N ASP A 312 6.12 -7.52 20.39
CA ASP A 312 7.32 -7.59 21.21
C ASP A 312 8.44 -8.23 20.38
N THR A 313 9.41 -7.39 20.03
CA THR A 313 10.66 -7.76 19.38
C THR A 313 11.83 -7.56 20.33
N SER A 314 11.65 -7.71 21.64
CA SER A 314 12.76 -7.74 22.58
C SER A 314 13.71 -8.90 22.25
N VAL A 315 14.99 -8.75 22.62
CA VAL A 315 16.03 -9.77 22.31
C VAL A 315 15.64 -11.17 22.80
N PRO A 316 15.10 -11.36 24.02
CA PRO A 316 14.68 -12.68 24.49
C PRO A 316 13.55 -13.28 23.65
N VAL A 317 12.56 -12.45 23.26
CA VAL A 317 11.41 -12.90 22.47
C VAL A 317 11.81 -13.28 21.04
N VAL A 318 12.74 -12.54 20.43
CA VAL A 318 13.27 -12.91 19.10
C VAL A 318 14.06 -14.22 19.18
N LEU A 319 14.88 -14.39 20.22
CA LEU A 319 15.63 -15.63 20.44
C LEU A 319 14.68 -16.83 20.60
N GLU A 320 13.67 -16.70 21.48
CA GLU A 320 12.67 -17.75 21.70
C GLU A 320 11.92 -18.11 20.41
N TYR A 321 11.52 -17.10 19.63
CA TYR A 321 10.83 -17.32 18.34
C TYR A 321 11.70 -18.10 17.35
N VAL A 322 12.98 -17.74 17.21
CA VAL A 322 13.90 -18.44 16.31
C VAL A 322 14.16 -19.86 16.77
N GLU A 323 14.43 -20.04 18.07
CA GLU A 323 14.69 -21.37 18.65
C GLU A 323 13.49 -22.29 18.45
N CYS A 324 12.28 -21.83 18.78
CA CYS A 324 11.07 -22.63 18.63
C CYS A 324 10.80 -22.98 17.17
N SER A 325 10.89 -22.00 16.27
CA SER A 325 10.61 -22.20 14.84
C SER A 325 11.59 -23.18 14.17
N LEU A 326 12.84 -23.24 14.64
CA LEU A 326 13.85 -24.16 14.10
C LEU A 326 13.78 -25.56 14.70
N VAL A 327 13.47 -25.67 16.00
CA VAL A 327 13.31 -26.97 16.67
C VAL A 327 12.16 -27.77 16.05
N VAL A 328 11.02 -27.11 15.77
CA VAL A 328 9.85 -27.75 15.13
C VAL A 328 10.19 -28.35 13.77
N ASN A 329 11.12 -27.73 13.04
CA ASN A 329 11.47 -28.13 11.68
C ASN A 329 12.60 -29.18 11.59
N ALA A 330 13.15 -29.65 12.72
CA ALA A 330 14.03 -30.82 12.91
C ALA A 330 15.23 -31.01 11.93
N ARG A 331 15.58 -30.03 11.09
CA ARG A 331 16.50 -30.20 9.95
C ARG A 331 17.65 -29.18 9.90
N THR A 332 17.88 -28.39 10.94
CA THR A 332 18.73 -27.19 10.83
C THR A 332 19.89 -27.12 11.83
N SER A 333 20.54 -28.25 12.14
CA SER A 333 21.86 -28.16 12.78
C SER A 333 22.89 -27.63 11.77
N ASN A 334 23.76 -26.73 12.21
CA ASN A 334 24.85 -26.17 11.39
C ASN A 334 24.39 -25.33 10.18
N VAL A 335 23.32 -24.54 10.33
CA VAL A 335 22.85 -23.58 9.30
C VAL A 335 23.41 -22.19 9.54
N THR A 336 23.56 -21.39 8.49
CA THR A 336 23.86 -19.95 8.61
C THR A 336 22.56 -19.16 8.76
N LEU A 337 22.48 -18.25 9.72
CA LEU A 337 21.32 -17.38 9.89
C LEU A 337 21.58 -15.99 9.30
N LEU A 338 20.73 -15.56 8.38
CA LEU A 338 20.75 -14.22 7.78
C LEU A 338 19.70 -13.34 8.46
N LEU A 339 20.13 -12.35 9.23
CA LEU A 339 19.26 -11.36 9.88
C LEU A 339 19.10 -10.14 8.97
N ASN A 340 17.85 -9.81 8.64
CA ASN A 340 17.45 -8.59 7.95
C ASN A 340 16.53 -7.77 8.85
N THR A 341 16.78 -6.47 8.98
CA THR A 341 16.06 -5.60 9.92
C THR A 341 16.07 -4.14 9.48
N ASP A 342 14.92 -3.47 9.62
CA ASP A 342 14.79 -2.03 9.37
C ASP A 342 15.22 -1.14 10.56
N ASP A 343 15.72 -1.75 11.65
CA ASP A 343 16.31 -1.04 12.79
C ASP A 343 17.67 -0.42 12.41
N THR A 344 17.78 0.89 12.53
CA THR A 344 19.00 1.65 12.20
C THR A 344 20.05 1.64 13.32
N ASN A 345 19.72 1.16 14.53
CA ASN A 345 20.65 1.11 15.66
C ASN A 345 21.53 -0.15 15.59
N ALA A 346 22.42 -0.17 14.60
CA ALA A 346 23.33 -1.28 14.33
C ALA A 346 24.15 -1.68 15.56
N ASN A 347 24.68 -0.70 16.30
CA ASN A 347 25.56 -0.94 17.46
C ASN A 347 24.82 -1.28 18.77
N GLY A 348 23.48 -1.19 18.77
CA GLY A 348 22.68 -1.39 19.97
C GLY A 348 21.87 -2.67 19.90
N TYR A 349 20.72 -2.59 19.24
CA TYR A 349 19.77 -3.70 19.24
C TYR A 349 20.20 -4.85 18.34
N VAL A 350 20.65 -4.54 17.12
CA VAL A 350 21.03 -5.55 16.13
C VAL A 350 22.20 -6.40 16.64
N THR A 351 23.25 -5.78 17.18
CA THR A 351 24.35 -6.51 17.85
C THR A 351 23.85 -7.43 18.95
N ARG A 352 22.96 -6.96 19.84
CA ARG A 352 22.43 -7.80 20.94
C ARG A 352 21.61 -8.99 20.44
N VAL A 353 20.82 -8.82 19.38
CA VAL A 353 20.07 -9.92 18.76
C VAL A 353 21.03 -10.93 18.14
N MET A 354 22.00 -10.49 17.35
CA MET A 354 23.00 -11.37 16.73
C MET A 354 23.81 -12.13 17.78
N ASP A 355 24.24 -11.46 18.85
CA ASP A 355 25.00 -12.07 19.93
C ASP A 355 24.18 -13.07 20.75
N ALA A 356 22.88 -12.79 20.97
CA ALA A 356 21.98 -13.73 21.60
C ALA A 356 21.78 -14.99 20.72
N LEU A 357 21.62 -14.82 19.41
CA LEU A 357 21.49 -15.92 18.46
C LEU A 357 22.77 -16.77 18.37
N ARG A 358 23.95 -16.13 18.34
CA ARG A 358 25.25 -16.84 18.38
C ARG A 358 25.47 -17.65 19.66
N ARG A 359 24.93 -17.16 20.80
CA ARG A 359 25.02 -17.82 22.10
C ARG A 359 23.86 -18.80 22.37
N SER A 360 22.96 -19.02 21.42
CA SER A 360 21.85 -19.96 21.62
C SER A 360 22.38 -21.36 21.93
N THR A 361 21.81 -21.99 22.96
CA THR A 361 22.13 -23.37 23.35
C THR A 361 21.17 -24.38 22.73
N LYS A 362 20.00 -23.94 22.24
CA LYS A 362 19.00 -24.81 21.61
C LYS A 362 19.25 -25.03 20.13
N VAL A 363 19.83 -24.04 19.44
CA VAL A 363 20.13 -24.10 18.01
C VAL A 363 21.58 -23.72 17.78
N HIS A 364 22.34 -24.63 17.17
CA HIS A 364 23.73 -24.38 16.77
C HIS A 364 23.79 -23.80 15.35
N PHE A 365 23.97 -22.48 15.27
CA PHE A 365 24.24 -21.79 14.01
C PHE A 365 25.71 -21.93 13.62
N ALA A 366 25.97 -22.18 12.34
CA ALA A 366 27.32 -22.12 11.79
C ALA A 366 27.86 -20.68 11.80
N ASP A 367 26.97 -19.73 11.50
CA ASP A 367 27.25 -18.30 11.54
C ASP A 367 25.93 -17.51 11.65
N VAL A 368 26.00 -16.27 12.11
CA VAL A 368 24.90 -15.30 12.14
C VAL A 368 25.38 -14.00 11.50
N LEU A 369 24.79 -13.68 10.35
CA LEU A 369 25.17 -12.55 9.51
C LEU A 369 24.05 -11.51 9.45
N HIS A 370 24.41 -10.23 9.53
CA HIS A 370 23.47 -9.15 9.22
C HIS A 370 23.45 -8.95 7.71
N LEU A 371 22.37 -9.37 7.06
CA LEU A 371 22.23 -9.41 5.62
C LEU A 371 22.39 -8.02 4.99
N ASP A 372 21.67 -7.02 5.48
CA ASP A 372 21.67 -5.66 4.92
C ASP A 372 23.06 -5.03 5.04
N ALA A 373 23.70 -5.20 6.19
CA ALA A 373 25.06 -4.72 6.40
C ALA A 373 26.04 -5.45 5.47
N ALA A 374 25.91 -6.77 5.30
CA ALA A 374 26.75 -7.55 4.40
C ALA A 374 26.54 -7.18 2.92
N LEU A 375 25.30 -6.90 2.50
CA LEU A 375 24.96 -6.45 1.15
C LEU A 375 25.45 -5.01 0.90
N ARG A 376 25.37 -4.12 1.88
CA ARG A 376 25.86 -2.72 1.76
C ARG A 376 27.39 -2.64 1.79
N ASN A 377 28.03 -3.56 2.51
CA ASN A 377 29.49 -3.69 2.61
C ASN A 377 30.08 -4.57 1.51
N ALA A 378 29.25 -5.18 0.66
CA ALA A 378 29.59 -6.11 -0.39
C ALA A 378 30.76 -5.65 -1.28
N SER A 379 31.98 -5.99 -0.89
CA SER A 379 33.18 -5.87 -1.73
C SER A 379 33.21 -6.95 -2.82
N PHE A 380 32.39 -8.00 -2.69
CA PHE A 380 32.36 -9.16 -3.60
C PHE A 380 31.90 -8.84 -5.03
N VAL A 381 31.39 -7.63 -5.29
CA VAL A 381 31.00 -7.20 -6.64
C VAL A 381 32.20 -6.71 -7.46
N VAL A 382 33.31 -6.36 -6.79
CA VAL A 382 34.53 -5.82 -7.43
C VAL A 382 35.42 -6.97 -7.91
N ASP A 383 35.10 -7.56 -9.05
CA ASP A 383 35.97 -8.56 -9.69
C ASP A 383 36.92 -7.87 -10.69
N HIS A 384 38.22 -8.15 -10.57
CA HIS A 384 39.38 -7.35 -11.03
C HIS A 384 39.63 -7.24 -12.55
N ASN A 385 38.68 -7.63 -13.40
CA ASN A 385 38.85 -7.54 -14.86
C ASN A 385 38.20 -6.24 -15.35
N GLY A 386 39.02 -5.22 -15.67
CA GLY A 386 38.66 -3.78 -15.76
C GLY A 386 37.41 -3.34 -16.55
N ALA A 387 36.78 -4.19 -17.37
CA ALA A 387 35.46 -3.92 -17.96
C ALA A 387 34.28 -4.17 -16.99
N ARG A 388 34.45 -4.99 -15.94
CA ARG A 388 33.43 -5.28 -14.91
C ARG A 388 33.39 -4.23 -13.79
N GLN A 389 34.41 -3.40 -13.68
CA GLN A 389 34.56 -2.45 -12.57
C GLN A 389 33.48 -1.36 -12.58
N GLN A 390 33.03 -0.91 -13.76
CA GLN A 390 31.97 0.10 -13.87
C GLN A 390 30.60 -0.43 -13.43
N GLN A 391 30.25 -1.67 -13.78
CA GLN A 391 28.99 -2.29 -13.34
C GLN A 391 29.00 -2.59 -11.83
N SER A 392 30.16 -2.92 -11.28
CA SER A 392 30.34 -3.10 -9.83
C SER A 392 30.07 -1.82 -9.04
N ASN A 393 30.53 -0.66 -9.55
CA ASN A 393 30.31 0.62 -8.88
C ASN A 393 28.82 0.99 -8.84
N VAL A 394 28.07 0.72 -9.92
CA VAL A 394 26.63 0.96 -9.97
C VAL A 394 25.89 0.05 -8.98
N VAL A 395 26.22 -1.25 -8.93
CA VAL A 395 25.59 -2.18 -7.98
C VAL A 395 25.92 -1.81 -6.54
N ALA A 396 27.17 -1.48 -6.24
CA ALA A 396 27.56 -1.04 -4.89
C ALA A 396 26.86 0.26 -4.49
N MET A 397 26.72 1.19 -5.44
CA MET A 397 25.92 2.41 -5.24
C MET A 397 24.46 2.04 -4.95
N LEU A 398 23.83 1.18 -5.78
CA LEU A 398 22.44 0.75 -5.62
C LEU A 398 22.18 0.08 -4.26
N LEU A 399 23.03 -0.85 -3.85
CA LEU A 399 22.89 -1.53 -2.55
C LEU A 399 23.00 -0.54 -1.37
N ARG A 400 23.75 0.57 -1.53
CA ARG A 400 23.91 1.59 -0.49
C ARG A 400 22.80 2.64 -0.49
N SER A 401 22.39 3.12 -1.67
CA SER A 401 21.49 4.26 -1.78
C SER A 401 20.04 3.90 -2.06
N ASP A 402 19.76 2.68 -2.53
CA ASP A 402 18.45 2.29 -3.02
C ASP A 402 17.84 1.11 -2.22
N ASN A 403 16.90 1.45 -1.34
CA ASN A 403 16.21 0.48 -0.50
C ASN A 403 15.33 -0.48 -1.31
N LEU A 404 14.83 -0.08 -2.49
CA LEU A 404 14.01 -0.96 -3.33
C LEU A 404 14.87 -2.02 -4.00
N PHE A 405 16.04 -1.62 -4.51
CA PHE A 405 17.00 -2.57 -5.08
C PHE A 405 17.46 -3.58 -4.02
N LEU A 406 17.82 -3.08 -2.83
CA LEU A 406 18.22 -3.92 -1.70
C LEU A 406 17.11 -4.91 -1.33
N PHE A 407 15.87 -4.45 -1.18
CA PHE A 407 14.71 -5.30 -0.88
C PHE A 407 14.47 -6.37 -1.96
N GLY A 408 14.65 -6.03 -3.24
CA GLY A 408 14.58 -7.00 -4.32
C GLY A 408 15.63 -8.11 -4.17
N VAL A 409 16.87 -7.75 -3.84
CA VAL A 409 17.95 -8.72 -3.60
C VAL A 409 17.65 -9.61 -2.40
N GLU A 410 17.16 -9.03 -1.30
CA GLU A 410 16.77 -9.77 -0.09
C GLU A 410 15.62 -10.75 -0.35
N THR A 411 14.67 -10.38 -1.22
CA THR A 411 13.55 -11.25 -1.60
C THR A 411 14.03 -12.45 -2.40
N GLU A 412 14.97 -12.25 -3.34
CA GLU A 412 15.59 -13.34 -4.10
C GLU A 412 16.44 -14.27 -3.23
N ILE A 413 17.13 -13.73 -2.22
CA ILE A 413 17.86 -14.53 -1.23
C ILE A 413 16.88 -15.34 -0.38
N MET A 414 15.79 -14.71 0.09
CA MET A 414 14.76 -15.37 0.90
C MET A 414 14.08 -16.51 0.17
N ALA A 415 13.81 -16.34 -1.13
CA ALA A 415 13.23 -17.39 -1.98
C ALA A 415 14.09 -18.65 -2.08
N ARG A 416 15.38 -18.57 -1.72
CA ARG A 416 16.34 -19.69 -1.72
C ARG A 416 16.72 -20.16 -0.31
N ALA A 417 16.22 -19.50 0.74
CA ALA A 417 16.47 -19.91 2.11
C ALA A 417 15.79 -21.26 2.40
N SER A 418 16.42 -22.10 3.22
CA SER A 418 15.83 -23.36 3.67
C SER A 418 14.59 -23.12 4.54
N LEU A 419 14.54 -21.98 5.22
CA LEU A 419 13.41 -21.50 5.99
C LEU A 419 13.43 -19.97 6.02
N ALA A 420 12.26 -19.35 5.82
CA ALA A 420 12.07 -17.91 5.96
C ALA A 420 11.23 -17.62 7.19
N LEU A 421 11.85 -17.00 8.21
CA LEU A 421 11.21 -16.56 9.44
C LEU A 421 10.84 -15.08 9.30
N VAL A 422 9.58 -14.75 9.54
CA VAL A 422 9.08 -13.38 9.38
C VAL A 422 8.35 -12.97 10.64
N ARG A 423 8.92 -12.05 11.42
CA ARG A 423 8.28 -11.49 12.60
C ARG A 423 7.86 -10.04 12.31
N ARG A 424 6.59 -9.87 11.90
CA ARG A 424 6.00 -8.56 11.54
C ARG A 424 4.52 -8.45 11.94
N ARG A 425 4.15 -7.36 12.64
CA ARG A 425 2.78 -6.94 12.97
C ARG A 425 1.90 -8.05 13.59
N ASN A 426 0.67 -7.72 14.00
CA ASN A 426 -0.22 -8.62 14.75
C ASN A 426 -0.44 -10.02 14.14
N LYS A 427 -0.26 -10.21 12.82
CA LYS A 427 -0.42 -11.52 12.17
C LYS A 427 0.74 -12.49 12.41
N HIS A 428 1.94 -11.98 12.68
CA HIS A 428 3.15 -12.80 12.85
C HIS A 428 3.89 -12.48 14.16
N CYS A 429 3.17 -12.05 15.21
CA CYS A 429 3.72 -12.00 16.56
C CYS A 429 3.57 -13.34 17.31
N VAL A 430 3.21 -14.43 16.61
CA VAL A 430 3.08 -15.75 17.23
C VAL A 430 4.40 -16.20 17.85
N PRO A 431 4.39 -17.02 18.91
CA PRO A 431 5.62 -17.46 19.57
C PRO A 431 6.54 -18.25 18.66
N CYS A 432 5.99 -18.96 17.66
CA CYS A 432 6.76 -19.85 16.76
C CYS A 432 6.11 -19.90 15.37
N GLU A 433 6.91 -20.03 14.31
CA GLU A 433 6.42 -20.26 12.95
C GLU A 433 6.03 -21.74 12.77
N GLY A 434 4.86 -22.02 12.18
CA GLY A 434 4.39 -23.39 11.90
C GLY A 434 3.41 -23.99 12.92
N TYR A 435 2.90 -23.18 13.86
CA TYR A 435 1.78 -23.53 14.74
C TYR A 435 0.44 -22.98 14.25
#